data_AF-A0A8J4CS68-F1
#
_entry.id   AF-A0A8J4CS68-F1
#
_cell.length_a   1.000
_cell.length_b   1.000
_cell.length_c   1.000
_cell.angle_alpha   90.00
_cell.angle_beta   90.00
_cell.angle_gamma   90.00
#
_symmetry.space_group_name_H-M   'P 1'
#
loop_
_entity.id
_entity.type
_entity.pdbx_description
1 polymer ?
#
loop_
_entity_poly.entity_id
_entity_poly.type
_entity_poly.pdbx_seq_one_letter_code
_entity_poly.pdbx_strand_id
1 'polypeptide(L)'
;MALFSCPTFRIQVFYTWFFAFLLDQMVAVPLGPPSMMSGAGDTTATASCTTCLVFGFAAPPPALAYPPNNKFFYDAFGSKCNTAYSGIRQYLGTQVYDLNLTYDGFTCAPEEIKFCANISSLEVFNLLSNSTAIIVQGATGAITDMLCPAIRGAYGFTVRSETDDCMQIFPTGGLDVLCEPPPVRFPDLSCNNAPGALPVAVSPVMSMEHGKKDNTILYCFNITSAPVNKAVEGSCSAGKLTNARIWADDTKRHLVKRVRVTEAAGERPVWSKPGWSPAGGNSLKIKRSRLTLEEAIGSQICIEVDGGVDKLTDICLGGACYVSIINMKRDCCPTYAVPLP
;
A
#
# COMPACT_ATOMS: atom_id res chain seq x y z
N MET A 1 16.92 -30.07 25.91
CA MET A 1 16.55 -30.26 24.50
C MET A 1 15.35 -29.39 24.21
N ALA A 2 15.56 -28.23 23.59
CA ALA A 2 14.49 -27.39 23.06
C ALA A 2 15.07 -26.68 21.83
N LEU A 3 14.58 -27.04 20.65
CA LEU A 3 14.97 -26.46 19.37
C LEU A 3 14.22 -25.14 19.18
N PHE A 4 14.98 -24.05 19.02
CA PHE A 4 14.45 -22.75 18.62
C PHE A 4 14.12 -22.76 17.12
N SER A 5 12.86 -22.52 16.77
CA SER A 5 12.41 -22.31 15.39
C SER A 5 12.55 -20.84 15.01
N CYS A 6 13.46 -20.54 14.09
CA CYS A 6 13.70 -19.21 13.53
C CYS A 6 12.72 -18.94 12.36
N PRO A 7 11.97 -17.81 12.33
CA PRO A 7 10.98 -17.53 11.29
C PRO A 7 11.57 -17.08 9.94
N THR A 8 12.86 -16.75 9.87
CA THR A 8 13.56 -16.33 8.64
C THR A 8 13.73 -17.46 7.61
N PHE A 9 13.61 -18.73 8.03
CA PHE A 9 13.81 -19.87 7.11
C PHE A 9 12.58 -20.19 6.25
N ARG A 10 11.37 -19.69 6.59
CA ARG A 10 10.15 -19.96 5.81
C ARG A 10 10.01 -19.12 4.54
N ILE A 11 10.66 -17.96 4.48
CA ILE A 11 10.56 -17.05 3.32
C ILE A 11 11.39 -17.60 2.16
N GLN A 12 12.60 -18.13 2.41
CA GLN A 12 13.46 -18.70 1.35
C GLN A 12 12.87 -19.95 0.69
N VAL A 13 12.12 -20.77 1.42
CA VAL A 13 11.51 -22.01 0.89
C VAL A 13 10.28 -21.70 0.02
N PHE A 14 9.57 -20.60 0.29
CA PHE A 14 8.47 -20.16 -0.57
C PHE A 14 8.97 -19.64 -1.92
N TYR A 15 10.09 -18.92 -1.97
CA TYR A 15 10.70 -18.47 -3.23
C TYR A 15 11.13 -19.65 -4.11
N THR A 16 11.76 -20.68 -3.54
CA THR A 16 12.24 -21.83 -4.34
C THR A 16 11.11 -22.70 -4.89
N TRP A 17 10.01 -22.89 -4.13
CA TRP A 17 8.86 -23.67 -4.61
C TRP A 17 7.98 -22.91 -5.62
N PHE A 18 7.84 -21.59 -5.48
CA PHE A 18 7.09 -20.79 -6.45
C PHE A 18 7.81 -20.65 -7.80
N PHE A 19 9.16 -20.59 -7.78
CA PHE A 19 9.98 -20.61 -9.00
C PHE A 19 9.89 -21.94 -9.76
N ALA A 20 9.82 -23.07 -9.05
CA ALA A 20 9.69 -24.39 -9.69
C ALA A 20 8.31 -24.60 -10.37
N PHE A 21 7.25 -24.01 -9.81
CA PHE A 21 5.89 -24.15 -10.36
C PHE A 21 5.63 -23.24 -11.57
N LEU A 22 6.36 -22.12 -11.71
CA LEU A 22 6.23 -21.17 -12.82
C LEU A 22 7.05 -21.54 -14.06
N LEU A 23 8.19 -22.22 -13.90
CA LEU A 23 8.96 -22.78 -15.01
C LEU A 23 8.15 -23.80 -15.84
N ASP A 24 7.16 -24.45 -15.23
CA ASP A 24 6.31 -25.45 -15.88
C ASP A 24 5.08 -24.83 -16.61
N GLN A 25 4.80 -23.54 -16.39
CA GLN A 25 3.70 -22.80 -17.04
C GLN A 25 4.18 -21.87 -18.17
N MET A 26 5.49 -21.76 -18.41
CA MET A 26 6.02 -21.09 -19.60
C MET A 26 5.88 -22.01 -20.82
N VAL A 27 4.63 -22.16 -21.28
CA VAL A 27 4.34 -22.62 -22.64
C VAL A 27 5.07 -21.67 -23.57
N ALA A 28 5.96 -22.22 -24.39
CA ALA A 28 6.70 -21.49 -25.42
C ALA A 28 5.74 -20.58 -26.20
N VAL A 29 5.87 -19.27 -25.99
CA VAL A 29 5.24 -18.29 -26.87
C VAL A 29 5.89 -18.49 -28.24
N PRO A 30 5.13 -18.85 -29.29
CA PRO A 30 5.72 -19.02 -30.61
C PRO A 30 6.27 -17.66 -31.06
N LEU A 31 7.60 -17.58 -31.13
CA LEU A 31 8.29 -16.46 -31.75
C LEU A 31 7.82 -16.37 -33.20
N GLY A 32 7.01 -15.35 -33.50
CA GLY A 32 6.71 -14.98 -34.87
C GLY A 32 8.02 -14.62 -35.59
N PRO A 33 8.13 -14.90 -36.91
CA PRO A 33 9.36 -14.60 -37.65
C PRO A 33 9.67 -13.10 -37.60
N PRO A 34 10.94 -12.71 -37.46
CA PRO A 34 11.34 -11.31 -37.45
C PRO A 34 10.98 -10.66 -38.79
N SER A 35 10.16 -9.61 -38.74
CA SER A 35 9.87 -8.76 -39.89
C SER A 35 11.15 -8.06 -40.33
N MET A 36 11.77 -8.55 -41.41
CA MET A 36 12.95 -7.94 -42.01
C MET A 36 12.57 -6.61 -42.68
N MET A 37 12.87 -5.49 -42.03
CA MET A 37 12.97 -4.20 -42.71
C MET A 37 14.29 -4.15 -43.48
N SER A 38 14.20 -4.32 -44.79
CA SER A 38 15.29 -4.16 -45.75
C SER A 38 15.53 -2.66 -46.00
N GLY A 39 16.44 -2.07 -45.22
CA GLY A 39 17.04 -0.76 -45.49
C GLY A 39 18.56 -0.89 -45.42
N ALA A 40 19.22 -0.99 -46.57
CA ALA A 40 20.67 -0.97 -46.66
C ALA A 40 21.16 0.47 -46.45
N GLY A 41 21.69 0.76 -45.25
CA GLY A 41 22.31 2.04 -44.92
C GLY A 41 23.05 1.97 -43.59
N ASP A 42 24.38 1.97 -43.67
CA ASP A 42 25.35 2.29 -42.61
C ASP A 42 25.47 1.33 -41.38
N THR A 43 26.37 0.35 -41.49
CA THR A 43 26.61 -0.74 -40.52
C THR A 43 27.58 -0.40 -39.38
N THR A 44 27.80 0.87 -39.04
CA THR A 44 28.77 1.23 -37.98
C THR A 44 28.27 2.14 -36.86
N ALA A 45 27.03 2.61 -36.89
CA ALA A 45 26.43 3.25 -35.72
C ALA A 45 25.84 2.17 -34.80
N THR A 46 26.57 1.81 -33.74
CA THR A 46 26.01 1.04 -32.62
C THR A 46 24.91 1.91 -32.02
N ALA A 47 23.66 1.68 -32.44
CA ALA A 47 22.53 2.47 -31.97
C ALA A 47 22.36 2.22 -30.47
N SER A 48 22.89 3.12 -29.66
CA SER A 48 22.59 3.17 -28.24
C SER A 48 21.11 3.47 -28.10
N CYS A 49 20.38 2.64 -27.37
CA CYS A 49 18.97 2.89 -27.09
C CYS A 49 18.74 3.16 -25.61
N THR A 50 17.90 4.14 -25.32
CA THR A 50 17.37 4.38 -23.98
C THR A 50 16.04 3.66 -23.83
N THR A 51 15.92 2.82 -22.80
CA THR A 51 14.66 2.20 -22.40
C THR A 51 14.31 2.63 -20.98
N CYS A 52 13.05 2.99 -20.75
CA CYS A 52 12.56 3.36 -19.44
C CYS A 52 11.40 2.46 -19.01
N LEU A 53 11.50 1.93 -17.79
CA LEU A 53 10.40 1.32 -17.07
C LEU A 53 9.69 2.40 -16.25
N VAL A 54 8.40 2.54 -16.47
CA VAL A 54 7.55 3.49 -15.75
C VAL A 54 6.53 2.72 -14.93
N PHE A 55 6.61 2.87 -13.62
CA PHE A 55 5.65 2.36 -12.66
C PHE A 55 4.66 3.48 -12.37
N GLY A 56 3.58 3.54 -13.15
CA GLY A 56 2.50 4.50 -12.96
C GLY A 56 1.56 4.01 -11.86
N PHE A 57 1.25 4.84 -10.88
CA PHE A 57 0.29 4.49 -9.86
C PHE A 57 -1.12 4.83 -10.33
N ALA A 58 -1.95 3.80 -10.48
CA ALA A 58 -3.34 3.94 -10.87
C ALA A 58 -4.24 3.69 -9.67
N ALA A 59 -4.98 4.70 -9.23
CA ALA A 59 -6.15 4.43 -8.41
C ALA A 59 -7.14 3.63 -9.28
N PRO A 60 -7.55 2.41 -8.89
CA PRO A 60 -8.47 1.63 -9.70
C PRO A 60 -9.78 2.40 -9.83
N PRO A 61 -10.36 2.41 -11.04
CA PRO A 61 -11.70 2.89 -11.23
C PRO A 61 -12.70 2.07 -10.38
N PRO A 62 -13.66 2.69 -9.68
CA PRO A 62 -13.81 4.12 -9.45
C PRO A 62 -12.88 4.56 -8.31
N ALA A 63 -12.11 5.64 -8.47
CA ALA A 63 -11.19 6.17 -7.47
C ALA A 63 -11.89 6.39 -6.10
N LEU A 64 -11.68 5.47 -5.15
CA LEU A 64 -11.97 5.72 -3.74
C LEU A 64 -10.95 6.74 -3.26
N ALA A 65 -11.36 8.00 -3.14
CA ALA A 65 -10.72 9.00 -2.30
C ALA A 65 -9.18 8.91 -2.23
N TYR A 66 -8.53 8.85 -3.39
CA TYR A 66 -7.21 9.45 -3.49
C TYR A 66 -7.49 10.93 -3.23
N PRO A 67 -6.97 11.55 -2.16
CA PRO A 67 -7.19 12.97 -1.97
C PRO A 67 -6.62 13.64 -3.22
N PRO A 68 -7.42 14.39 -4.01
CA PRO A 68 -6.94 14.99 -5.26
C PRO A 68 -5.75 15.94 -5.05
N ASN A 69 -5.48 16.32 -3.79
CA ASN A 69 -4.41 17.23 -3.40
C ASN A 69 -3.32 16.61 -2.52
N ASN A 70 -3.43 15.34 -2.10
CA ASN A 70 -2.27 14.66 -1.54
C ASN A 70 -1.47 14.08 -2.69
N LYS A 71 -0.60 14.94 -3.24
CA LYS A 71 0.63 14.50 -3.90
C LYS A 71 1.20 13.35 -3.05
N PHE A 72 1.40 12.23 -3.71
CA PHE A 72 1.69 10.90 -3.20
C PHE A 72 2.52 10.76 -1.91
N PHE A 73 2.47 9.55 -1.36
CA PHE A 73 3.30 9.01 -0.26
C PHE A 73 4.82 9.19 -0.40
N TYR A 74 5.29 9.60 -1.58
CA TYR A 74 6.67 9.94 -1.87
C TYR A 74 6.67 11.43 -2.23
N ASP A 75 7.14 12.27 -1.31
CA ASP A 75 7.78 13.51 -1.75
C ASP A 75 8.82 13.13 -2.81
N ALA A 76 8.99 13.96 -3.86
CA ALA A 76 9.90 13.68 -4.98
C ALA A 76 11.38 13.42 -4.54
N PHE A 77 11.67 13.62 -3.25
CA PHE A 77 12.96 13.42 -2.58
C PHE A 77 12.89 12.49 -1.35
N GLY A 78 11.80 11.76 -1.16
CA GLY A 78 11.57 10.94 0.03
C GLY A 78 12.51 9.76 0.18
N SER A 79 12.82 9.42 1.44
CA SER A 79 13.58 8.21 1.79
C SER A 79 12.97 6.94 1.18
N LYS A 80 11.65 6.88 1.04
CA LYS A 80 10.95 5.73 0.47
C LYS A 80 11.13 5.60 -1.05
N CYS A 81 11.29 6.72 -1.75
CA CYS A 81 11.54 6.74 -3.19
C CYS A 81 12.97 6.23 -3.47
N ASN A 82 13.95 6.69 -2.69
CA ASN A 82 15.30 6.13 -2.69
C ASN A 82 15.32 4.64 -2.31
N THR A 83 14.44 4.22 -1.39
CA THR A 83 14.30 2.81 -1.00
C THR A 83 13.78 1.98 -2.18
N ALA A 84 12.71 2.44 -2.85
CA ALA A 84 12.17 1.80 -4.05
C ALA A 84 13.24 1.68 -5.15
N TYR A 85 13.97 2.77 -5.42
CA TYR A 85 15.09 2.77 -6.35
C TYR A 85 16.17 1.76 -5.94
N SER A 86 16.57 1.74 -4.66
CA SER A 86 17.59 0.81 -4.17
C SER A 86 17.16 -0.65 -4.29
N GLY A 87 15.88 -0.95 -4.04
CA GLY A 87 15.33 -2.30 -4.18
C GLY A 87 15.25 -2.75 -5.63
N ILE A 88 14.79 -1.88 -6.54
CA ILE A 88 14.79 -2.15 -7.99
C ILE A 88 16.22 -2.34 -8.47
N ARG A 89 17.14 -1.44 -8.12
CA ARG A 89 18.56 -1.53 -8.52
C ARG A 89 19.23 -2.76 -7.95
N GLN A 90 18.95 -3.14 -6.70
CA GLN A 90 19.48 -4.36 -6.10
C GLN A 90 18.95 -5.59 -6.83
N TYR A 91 17.65 -5.64 -7.13
CA TYR A 91 17.05 -6.75 -7.86
C TYR A 91 17.63 -6.86 -9.27
N LEU A 92 17.62 -5.76 -10.03
CA LEU A 92 18.24 -5.68 -11.35
C LEU A 92 19.72 -6.04 -11.27
N GLY A 93 20.48 -5.48 -10.33
CA GLY A 93 21.87 -5.82 -10.12
C GLY A 93 22.08 -7.33 -9.94
N THR A 94 21.31 -7.98 -9.06
CA THR A 94 21.46 -9.43 -8.80
C THR A 94 21.11 -10.32 -10.00
N GLN A 95 20.15 -9.93 -10.83
CA GLN A 95 19.72 -10.72 -11.99
C GLN A 95 20.50 -10.37 -13.27
N VAL A 96 21.11 -9.18 -13.30
CA VAL A 96 21.61 -8.51 -14.51
C VAL A 96 23.08 -8.09 -14.36
N TYR A 97 23.80 -8.61 -13.35
CA TYR A 97 25.17 -8.23 -13.00
C TYR A 97 26.17 -8.30 -14.18
N ASP A 98 25.86 -9.10 -15.21
CA ASP A 98 26.71 -9.29 -16.38
C ASP A 98 26.37 -8.42 -17.60
N LEU A 99 25.31 -7.59 -17.57
CA LEU A 99 24.85 -6.89 -18.78
C LEU A 99 25.43 -5.48 -19.00
N ASN A 100 26.39 -4.99 -18.20
CA ASN A 100 27.02 -3.67 -18.37
C ASN A 100 26.02 -2.52 -18.65
N LEU A 101 24.86 -2.54 -18.00
CA LEU A 101 23.85 -1.50 -18.18
C LEU A 101 24.34 -0.18 -17.62
N THR A 102 24.32 0.86 -18.45
CA THR A 102 24.59 2.22 -18.00
C THR A 102 23.26 2.83 -17.58
N TYR A 103 23.10 3.09 -16.29
CA TYR A 103 21.89 3.66 -15.72
C TYR A 103 21.84 5.16 -16.05
N ASP A 104 20.85 5.57 -16.84
CA ASP A 104 20.71 6.96 -17.31
C ASP A 104 20.04 7.87 -16.26
N GLY A 105 19.35 7.24 -15.31
CA GLY A 105 18.78 7.93 -14.16
C GLY A 105 17.54 7.24 -13.63
N PHE A 106 17.05 7.81 -12.54
CA PHE A 106 15.79 7.44 -11.94
C PHE A 106 15.07 8.75 -11.55
N THR A 107 13.77 8.82 -11.82
CA THR A 107 12.93 9.97 -11.47
C THR A 107 11.70 9.51 -10.70
N CYS A 108 11.43 10.15 -9.56
CA CYS A 108 10.16 10.00 -8.84
C CYS A 108 9.29 11.21 -9.14
N ALA A 109 8.13 10.97 -9.72
CA ALA A 109 7.06 11.94 -9.85
C ALA A 109 5.92 11.58 -8.88
N PRO A 110 4.97 12.51 -8.64
CA PRO A 110 3.82 12.23 -7.78
C PRO A 110 2.94 11.07 -8.25
N GLU A 111 3.00 10.64 -9.51
CA GLU A 111 2.11 9.59 -10.04
C GLU A 111 2.88 8.45 -10.70
N GLU A 112 4.20 8.53 -10.75
CA GLU A 112 5.01 7.50 -11.38
C GLU A 112 6.44 7.46 -10.86
N ILE A 113 7.03 6.27 -10.87
CA ILE A 113 8.47 6.06 -10.73
C ILE A 113 8.99 5.66 -12.10
N LYS A 114 9.96 6.40 -12.63
CA LYS A 114 10.58 6.10 -13.91
C LYS A 114 12.04 5.73 -13.71
N PHE A 115 12.44 4.63 -14.33
CA PHE A 115 13.76 4.05 -14.28
C PHE A 115 14.27 3.89 -15.72
N CYS A 116 15.37 4.54 -16.07
CA CYS A 116 15.92 4.52 -17.43
C CYS A 116 17.31 3.89 -17.49
N ALA A 117 17.55 3.09 -18.51
CA ALA A 117 18.84 2.48 -18.79
C ALA A 117 19.18 2.62 -20.28
N ASN A 118 20.47 2.86 -20.52
CA ASN A 118 21.04 2.90 -21.87
C ASN A 118 21.62 1.52 -22.20
N ILE A 119 21.13 0.95 -23.30
CA ILE A 119 21.57 -0.31 -23.89
C ILE A 119 22.58 0.03 -24.99
N SER A 120 23.83 -0.36 -24.79
CA SER A 120 24.94 -0.04 -25.69
C SER A 120 25.25 -1.15 -26.70
N SER A 121 24.68 -2.34 -26.55
CA SER A 121 24.94 -3.47 -27.45
C SER A 121 23.71 -4.32 -27.76
N LEU A 122 23.69 -4.92 -28.95
CA LEU A 122 22.66 -5.85 -29.41
C LEU A 122 22.62 -7.15 -28.59
N GLU A 123 23.76 -7.57 -28.04
CA GLU A 123 23.85 -8.74 -27.17
C GLU A 123 23.10 -8.51 -25.85
N VAL A 124 23.33 -7.36 -25.22
CA VAL A 124 22.61 -6.96 -24.00
C VAL A 124 21.13 -6.81 -24.28
N PHE A 125 20.77 -6.26 -25.45
CA PHE A 125 19.39 -6.18 -25.89
C PHE A 125 18.70 -7.55 -25.97
N ASN A 126 19.32 -8.54 -26.61
CA ASN A 126 18.74 -9.88 -26.75
C ASN A 126 18.66 -10.63 -25.41
N LEU A 127 19.60 -10.40 -24.51
CA LEU A 127 19.56 -10.96 -23.15
C LEU A 127 18.44 -10.33 -22.32
N LEU A 128 18.28 -9.01 -22.42
CA LEU A 128 17.19 -8.29 -21.77
C LEU A 128 15.84 -8.71 -22.31
N SER A 129 15.66 -8.80 -23.64
CA SER A 129 14.39 -9.16 -24.26
C SER A 129 13.89 -10.53 -23.79
N ASN A 130 14.79 -11.52 -23.69
CA ASN A 130 14.48 -12.85 -23.15
C ASN A 130 14.23 -12.86 -21.64
N SER A 131 14.84 -11.93 -20.90
CA SER A 131 14.72 -11.84 -19.43
C SER A 131 13.65 -10.85 -18.96
N THR A 132 12.99 -10.17 -19.90
CA THR A 132 12.08 -9.05 -19.62
C THR A 132 10.99 -9.44 -18.64
N ALA A 133 10.36 -10.61 -18.84
CA ALA A 133 9.30 -11.09 -17.96
C ALA A 133 9.78 -11.29 -16.51
N ILE A 134 11.00 -11.82 -16.32
CA ILE A 134 11.59 -12.09 -15.01
C ILE A 134 12.00 -10.78 -14.33
N ILE A 135 12.57 -9.86 -15.12
CA ILE A 135 12.97 -8.52 -14.65
C ILE A 135 11.74 -7.76 -14.18
N VAL A 136 10.69 -7.72 -15.02
CA VAL A 136 9.41 -7.09 -14.70
C VAL A 136 8.79 -7.72 -13.48
N GLN A 137 8.73 -9.06 -13.41
CA GLN A 137 8.05 -9.75 -12.31
C GLN A 137 8.74 -9.50 -10.97
N GLY A 138 10.07 -9.50 -10.91
CA GLY A 138 10.73 -9.25 -9.64
C GLY A 138 10.98 -7.78 -9.32
N ALA A 139 11.08 -6.89 -10.31
CA ALA A 139 10.97 -5.45 -10.06
C ALA A 139 9.57 -5.12 -9.51
N THR A 140 8.53 -5.73 -10.11
CA THR A 140 7.15 -5.70 -9.61
C THR A 140 7.08 -6.26 -8.21
N GLY A 141 7.64 -7.44 -7.91
CA GLY A 141 7.61 -8.03 -6.57
C GLY A 141 8.32 -7.18 -5.52
N ALA A 142 9.51 -6.67 -5.83
CA ALA A 142 10.24 -5.75 -4.95
C ALA A 142 9.41 -4.49 -4.67
N ILE A 143 8.77 -3.95 -5.71
CA ILE A 143 7.86 -2.82 -5.59
C ILE A 143 6.58 -3.19 -4.84
N THR A 144 5.96 -4.34 -5.06
CA THR A 144 4.76 -4.78 -4.34
C THR A 144 5.06 -4.91 -2.86
N ASP A 145 6.17 -5.56 -2.49
CA ASP A 145 6.53 -5.76 -1.08
C ASP A 145 6.86 -4.43 -0.38
N MET A 146 7.45 -3.46 -1.10
CA MET A 146 7.80 -2.14 -0.57
C MET A 146 6.65 -1.13 -0.62
N LEU A 147 5.89 -1.14 -1.72
CA LEU A 147 4.93 -0.10 -2.12
C LEU A 147 3.47 -0.56 -2.01
N CYS A 148 3.19 -1.83 -1.73
CA CYS A 148 1.86 -2.29 -1.29
C CYS A 148 1.75 -2.39 0.25
N PRO A 149 2.17 -1.43 1.10
CA PRO A 149 1.83 -1.52 2.51
C PRO A 149 0.32 -1.38 2.62
N ALA A 150 -0.35 -2.49 2.92
CA ALA A 150 -1.56 -2.71 3.73
C ALA A 150 -2.75 -1.72 3.68
N ILE A 151 -2.76 -0.70 2.80
CA ILE A 151 -3.82 0.28 2.72
C ILE A 151 -4.99 -0.39 2.04
N ARG A 152 -6.06 -0.61 2.80
CA ARG A 152 -7.33 -1.09 2.31
C ARG A 152 -7.96 -0.02 1.41
N GLY A 153 -7.83 -0.27 0.13
CA GLY A 153 -8.30 0.61 -0.93
C GLY A 153 -7.43 0.26 -2.09
N ALA A 154 -7.78 -0.84 -2.78
CA ALA A 154 -7.14 -1.34 -3.97
C ALA A 154 -6.46 -0.17 -4.69
N TYR A 155 -5.14 -0.10 -4.68
CA TYR A 155 -4.41 0.76 -5.60
C TYR A 155 -3.66 -0.19 -6.51
N GLY A 156 -3.71 0.12 -7.79
CA GLY A 156 -2.94 -0.58 -8.78
C GLY A 156 -1.67 0.20 -9.05
N PHE A 157 -0.68 -0.48 -9.59
CA PHE A 157 0.29 0.21 -10.42
C PHE A 157 0.29 -0.44 -11.80
N THR A 158 0.35 0.40 -12.81
CA THR A 158 0.53 0.00 -14.19
C THR A 158 2.01 0.13 -14.51
N VAL A 159 2.66 -0.98 -14.82
CA VAL A 159 4.03 -0.97 -15.32
C VAL A 159 3.97 -0.83 -16.84
N ARG A 160 4.52 0.26 -17.37
CA ARG A 160 4.60 0.53 -18.81
C ARG A 160 6.04 0.77 -19.21
N SER A 161 6.38 0.48 -20.45
CA SER A 161 7.68 0.85 -21.01
C SER A 161 7.53 2.11 -21.86
N GLU A 162 8.40 3.08 -21.60
CA GLU A 162 8.65 4.20 -22.49
C GLU A 162 9.97 3.92 -23.19
N THR A 163 9.94 3.71 -24.50
CA THR A 163 11.14 3.44 -25.30
C THR A 163 11.14 4.29 -26.55
N ASP A 164 12.34 4.63 -27.02
CA ASP A 164 12.56 5.20 -28.35
C ASP A 164 12.45 4.10 -29.43
N ASP A 165 11.34 3.34 -29.42
CA ASP A 165 10.99 2.24 -30.34
C ASP A 165 11.89 0.99 -30.36
N CYS A 166 13.02 0.96 -29.64
CA CYS A 166 13.94 -0.17 -29.72
C CYS A 166 13.44 -1.44 -29.00
N MET A 167 12.72 -1.33 -27.87
CA MET A 167 12.33 -2.48 -27.04
C MET A 167 10.94 -2.31 -26.42
N GLN A 168 9.93 -3.01 -26.95
CA GLN A 168 8.67 -3.13 -26.22
C GLN A 168 8.80 -4.20 -25.14
N ILE A 169 8.96 -3.77 -23.89
CA ILE A 169 9.04 -4.65 -22.72
C ILE A 169 7.67 -5.28 -22.44
N PHE A 170 6.60 -4.52 -22.65
CA PHE A 170 5.22 -4.96 -22.52
C PHE A 170 4.53 -4.95 -23.88
N PRO A 171 3.73 -5.99 -24.21
CA PRO A 171 2.73 -5.84 -25.26
C PRO A 171 1.79 -4.68 -24.89
N THR A 172 1.28 -3.98 -25.90
CA THR A 172 0.41 -2.80 -25.78
C THR A 172 -0.57 -2.90 -24.61
N GLY A 173 -0.36 -2.10 -23.55
CA GLY A 173 -1.26 -2.02 -22.40
C GLY A 173 -0.59 -1.99 -21.01
N GLY A 174 0.66 -2.45 -20.90
CA GLY A 174 1.36 -2.51 -19.60
C GLY A 174 0.87 -3.65 -18.70
N LEU A 175 1.47 -3.78 -17.51
CA LEU A 175 1.09 -4.76 -16.49
C LEU A 175 0.40 -4.06 -15.32
N ASP A 176 -0.88 -4.36 -15.10
CA ASP A 176 -1.62 -3.87 -13.94
C ASP A 176 -1.41 -4.81 -12.74
N VAL A 177 -0.87 -4.26 -11.67
CA VAL A 177 -0.62 -4.99 -10.43
C VAL A 177 -1.52 -4.42 -9.35
N LEU A 178 -2.48 -5.21 -8.89
CA LEU A 178 -3.41 -4.83 -7.85
C LEU A 178 -2.80 -5.12 -6.47
N CYS A 179 -2.60 -4.08 -5.65
CA CYS A 179 -2.26 -4.25 -4.25
C CYS A 179 -3.51 -4.73 -3.49
N GLU A 180 -3.72 -6.04 -3.41
CA GLU A 180 -4.72 -6.59 -2.49
C GLU A 180 -4.17 -6.58 -1.06
N PRO A 181 -4.83 -5.88 -0.12
CA PRO A 181 -4.41 -5.94 1.27
C PRO A 181 -4.58 -7.38 1.78
N PRO A 182 -3.72 -7.86 2.69
CA PRO A 182 -3.91 -9.18 3.29
C PRO A 182 -5.33 -9.26 3.90
N PRO A 183 -5.99 -10.42 3.87
CA PRO A 183 -7.35 -10.56 4.37
C PRO A 183 -7.40 -10.24 5.86
N VAL A 184 -7.77 -8.99 6.17
CA VAL A 184 -7.88 -8.52 7.55
C VAL A 184 -9.17 -9.07 8.14
N ARG A 185 -9.08 -10.01 9.08
CA ARG A 185 -10.20 -10.51 9.91
C ARG A 185 -10.57 -9.51 11.02
N PHE A 186 -10.61 -8.24 10.69
CA PHE A 186 -10.94 -7.15 11.61
C PHE A 186 -12.05 -6.29 11.00
N PRO A 187 -13.00 -5.82 11.82
CA PRO A 187 -13.23 -6.22 13.21
C PRO A 187 -13.71 -7.68 13.30
N ASP A 188 -13.50 -8.32 14.45
CA ASP A 188 -14.07 -9.64 14.76
C ASP A 188 -15.58 -9.50 15.03
N LEU A 189 -16.32 -9.26 13.94
CA LEU A 189 -17.76 -9.03 13.88
C LEU A 189 -18.25 -9.51 12.51
N SER A 190 -19.39 -10.19 12.49
CA SER A 190 -20.11 -10.55 11.26
C SER A 190 -20.85 -9.33 10.72
N CYS A 191 -20.14 -8.42 10.06
CA CYS A 191 -20.66 -7.18 9.53
C CYS A 191 -20.02 -6.84 8.18
N ASN A 192 -20.70 -6.01 7.39
CA ASN A 192 -20.15 -5.52 6.14
C ASN A 192 -18.98 -4.57 6.42
N ASN A 193 -17.75 -5.04 6.17
CA ASN A 193 -16.52 -4.31 6.42
C ASN A 193 -15.99 -3.57 5.17
N ALA A 194 -16.74 -3.59 4.07
CA ALA A 194 -16.34 -2.93 2.82
C ALA A 194 -16.29 -1.40 3.01
N PRO A 195 -15.25 -0.72 2.50
CA PRO A 195 -15.23 0.74 2.44
C PRO A 195 -16.48 1.28 1.72
N GLY A 196 -17.10 2.33 2.25
CA GLY A 196 -18.34 2.89 1.68
C GLY A 196 -19.64 2.21 2.12
N ALA A 197 -19.58 1.16 2.96
CA ALA A 197 -20.77 0.57 3.58
C ALA A 197 -21.53 1.54 4.51
N LEU A 198 -20.90 2.64 4.92
CA LEU A 198 -21.53 3.78 5.60
C LEU A 198 -21.14 5.07 4.87
N PRO A 199 -21.94 6.15 4.95
CA PRO A 199 -21.62 7.45 4.34
C PRO A 199 -20.52 8.23 5.08
N VAL A 200 -19.65 7.52 5.81
CA VAL A 200 -18.52 8.05 6.56
C VAL A 200 -17.26 7.24 6.26
N ALA A 201 -16.11 7.90 6.28
CA ALA A 201 -14.80 7.30 6.06
C ALA A 201 -13.80 7.79 7.11
N VAL A 202 -12.70 7.07 7.28
CA VAL A 202 -11.56 7.55 8.07
C VAL A 202 -10.53 8.10 7.10
N SER A 203 -10.06 9.31 7.36
CA SER A 203 -8.98 9.96 6.61
C SER A 203 -7.72 9.08 6.65
N PRO A 204 -7.04 8.86 5.51
CA PRO A 204 -5.76 8.16 5.48
C PRO A 204 -4.63 9.01 6.08
N VAL A 205 -4.87 10.31 6.30
CA VAL A 205 -3.93 11.19 7.01
C VAL A 205 -4.31 11.22 8.48
N MET A 206 -3.36 10.86 9.34
CA MET A 206 -3.46 11.08 10.78
C MET A 206 -2.74 12.37 11.17
N SER A 207 -3.22 13.03 12.21
CA SER A 207 -2.48 14.12 12.88
C SER A 207 -1.87 13.63 14.19
N MET A 208 -0.79 14.28 14.60
CA MET A 208 -0.15 14.07 15.90
C MET A 208 -0.26 15.34 16.74
N GLU A 209 -0.61 15.16 18.00
CA GLU A 209 -0.73 16.25 18.98
C GLU A 209 0.00 15.87 20.26
N HIS A 210 0.31 16.88 21.06
CA HIS A 210 0.81 16.63 22.40
C HIS A 210 -0.26 15.95 23.27
N GLY A 211 0.21 15.02 24.09
CA GLY A 211 -0.54 14.35 25.12
C GLY A 211 -1.27 15.26 26.10
N LYS A 212 -2.18 14.70 26.90
CA LYS A 212 -2.61 15.36 28.14
C LYS A 212 -1.50 15.35 29.18
N LYS A 213 -0.58 14.39 29.09
CA LYS A 213 0.66 14.35 29.89
C LYS A 213 1.86 14.67 29.02
N ASP A 214 2.85 15.32 29.63
CA ASP A 214 4.09 15.77 28.99
C ASP A 214 4.87 14.66 28.28
N ASN A 215 4.67 13.40 28.69
CA ASN A 215 5.34 12.24 28.15
C ASN A 215 4.46 11.39 27.23
N THR A 216 3.35 11.91 26.70
CA THR A 216 2.42 11.15 25.85
C THR A 216 2.17 11.86 24.52
N ILE A 217 1.79 11.08 23.51
CA ILE A 217 1.48 11.57 22.16
C ILE A 217 0.04 11.18 21.82
N LEU A 218 -0.72 12.12 21.26
CA LEU A 218 -2.04 11.85 20.70
C LEU A 218 -1.93 11.56 19.20
N TYR A 219 -2.39 10.40 18.78
CA TYR A 219 -2.57 10.06 17.37
C TYR A 219 -4.04 10.17 17.00
N CYS A 220 -4.36 11.03 16.05
CA CYS A 220 -5.71 11.45 15.74
C CYS A 220 -6.12 11.06 14.31
N PHE A 221 -7.28 10.41 14.22
CA PHE A 221 -7.91 9.94 13.00
C PHE A 221 -9.14 10.80 12.72
N ASN A 222 -9.14 11.51 11.60
CA ASN A 222 -10.27 12.33 11.19
C ASN A 222 -11.32 11.48 10.48
N ILE A 223 -12.59 11.70 10.78
CA ILE A 223 -13.71 11.08 10.07
C ILE A 223 -14.19 12.07 9.01
N THR A 224 -14.31 11.61 7.77
CA THR A 224 -14.78 12.40 6.63
C THR A 224 -16.05 11.78 6.05
N SER A 225 -16.71 12.47 5.11
CA SER A 225 -17.74 11.83 4.30
C SER A 225 -17.13 10.76 3.41
N ALA A 226 -17.85 9.65 3.23
CA ALA A 226 -17.51 8.71 2.16
C ALA A 226 -17.95 9.32 0.80
N PRO A 227 -17.20 9.09 -0.29
CA PRO A 227 -17.60 9.58 -1.62
C PRO A 227 -18.97 8.99 -2.03
N VAL A 228 -19.89 9.86 -2.44
CA VAL A 228 -21.31 9.56 -2.71
C VAL A 228 -21.49 8.47 -3.77
N ASN A 229 -20.55 8.37 -4.71
CA ASN A 229 -20.59 7.44 -5.84
C ASN A 229 -20.36 5.97 -5.45
N LYS A 230 -20.22 5.68 -4.16
CA LYS A 230 -19.87 4.36 -3.61
C LYS A 230 -20.67 3.97 -2.37
N ALA A 231 -21.80 4.62 -2.11
CA ALA A 231 -22.76 4.03 -1.18
C ALA A 231 -23.15 2.67 -1.75
N VAL A 232 -22.62 1.59 -1.17
CA VAL A 232 -22.99 0.23 -1.56
C VAL A 232 -24.48 0.14 -1.25
N GLU A 233 -25.32 0.07 -2.30
CA GLU A 233 -26.75 -0.19 -2.14
C GLU A 233 -26.90 -1.50 -1.35
N GLY A 234 -27.27 -1.37 -0.09
CA GLY A 234 -27.17 -2.47 0.86
C GLY A 234 -27.73 -2.10 2.23
N SER A 235 -28.12 -3.13 2.97
CA SER A 235 -28.87 -3.14 4.24
C SER A 235 -28.31 -2.32 5.41
N CYS A 236 -27.24 -1.55 5.21
CA CYS A 236 -26.68 -0.66 6.22
C CYS A 236 -27.62 0.50 6.50
N SER A 237 -28.54 0.33 7.46
CA SER A 237 -29.48 1.40 7.78
C SER A 237 -28.73 2.64 8.24
N ALA A 238 -29.07 3.80 7.65
CA ALA A 238 -28.66 5.12 8.12
C ALA A 238 -29.04 5.24 9.61
N GLY A 239 -28.03 5.17 10.47
CA GLY A 239 -28.22 5.07 11.91
C GLY A 239 -27.01 5.63 12.63
N LYS A 240 -27.15 5.82 13.93
CA LYS A 240 -26.07 6.37 14.76
C LYS A 240 -24.88 5.40 14.79
N LEU A 241 -23.69 5.96 14.96
CA LEU A 241 -22.47 5.21 15.22
C LEU A 241 -22.41 4.82 16.69
N THR A 242 -21.99 3.59 16.98
CA THR A 242 -21.86 3.10 18.36
C THR A 242 -20.45 3.26 18.89
N ASN A 243 -19.48 2.88 18.08
CA ASN A 243 -18.08 2.90 18.46
C ASN A 243 -17.19 2.83 17.23
N ALA A 244 -15.95 3.24 17.42
CA ALA A 244 -14.87 2.88 16.53
C ALA A 244 -14.04 1.78 17.19
N ARG A 245 -13.43 0.93 16.37
CA ARG A 245 -12.41 -0.03 16.81
C ARG A 245 -11.13 0.20 16.04
N ILE A 246 -10.00 0.04 16.72
CA ILE A 246 -8.67 0.01 16.11
C ILE A 246 -8.10 -1.40 16.25
N TRP A 247 -7.52 -1.95 15.18
CA TRP A 247 -6.82 -3.23 15.21
C TRP A 247 -5.46 -3.02 15.86
N ALA A 248 -5.31 -3.49 17.09
CA ALA A 248 -4.19 -3.14 17.94
C ALA A 248 -3.73 -4.33 18.78
N ASP A 249 -2.43 -4.47 18.98
CA ASP A 249 -1.80 -5.49 19.81
C ASP A 249 -2.29 -5.36 21.26
N ASP A 250 -2.98 -6.38 21.74
CA ASP A 250 -3.58 -6.35 23.06
C ASP A 250 -2.59 -6.65 24.19
N THR A 251 -1.36 -7.08 23.89
CA THR A 251 -0.26 -7.17 24.86
C THR A 251 0.26 -5.76 25.23
N LYS A 252 0.01 -4.79 24.35
CA LYS A 252 0.44 -3.38 24.49
C LYS A 252 -0.63 -2.47 25.11
N ARG A 253 -1.67 -3.05 25.74
CA ARG A 253 -2.77 -2.31 26.41
C ARG A 253 -2.32 -1.17 27.31
N HIS A 254 -1.23 -1.38 28.05
CA HIS A 254 -0.70 -0.44 29.03
C HIS A 254 -0.11 0.82 28.40
N LEU A 255 0.23 0.79 27.11
CA LEU A 255 0.77 1.94 26.37
C LEU A 255 -0.33 2.94 26.00
N VAL A 256 -1.55 2.46 25.72
CA VAL A 256 -2.71 3.33 25.43
C VAL A 256 -3.28 3.85 26.74
N LYS A 257 -3.10 5.13 27.03
CA LYS A 257 -3.51 5.75 28.30
C LYS A 257 -4.97 6.19 28.28
N ARG A 258 -5.39 6.84 27.19
CA ARG A 258 -6.74 7.41 27.02
C ARG A 258 -7.16 7.41 25.57
N VAL A 259 -8.44 7.66 25.36
CA VAL A 259 -9.00 7.98 24.06
C VAL A 259 -9.73 9.31 24.15
N ARG A 260 -9.60 10.12 23.10
CA ARG A 260 -10.28 11.40 22.95
C ARG A 260 -11.17 11.30 21.73
N VAL A 261 -12.39 11.79 21.82
CA VAL A 261 -13.20 12.01 20.64
C VAL A 261 -13.63 13.47 20.64
N THR A 262 -13.48 14.13 19.50
CA THR A 262 -13.89 15.53 19.27
C THR A 262 -14.97 15.50 18.21
N GLU A 263 -16.15 16.04 18.51
CA GLU A 263 -17.24 16.15 17.54
C GLU A 263 -17.01 17.31 16.58
N ALA A 264 -17.50 17.22 15.35
CA ALA A 264 -17.31 18.27 14.33
C ALA A 264 -17.85 19.64 14.79
N ALA A 265 -19.02 19.65 15.42
CA ALA A 265 -19.67 20.85 15.95
C ALA A 265 -19.43 21.06 17.46
N GLY A 266 -18.66 20.17 18.10
CA GLY A 266 -18.49 20.16 19.55
C GLY A 266 -17.30 21.01 19.98
N GLU A 267 -17.51 22.03 20.80
CA GLU A 267 -16.41 22.84 21.34
C GLU A 267 -15.52 22.07 22.33
N ARG A 268 -15.98 20.94 22.89
CA ARG A 268 -15.27 20.24 23.96
C ARG A 268 -14.95 18.78 23.62
N PRO A 269 -13.66 18.39 23.65
CA PRO A 269 -13.27 16.99 23.47
C PRO A 269 -13.75 16.14 24.64
N VAL A 270 -14.24 14.94 24.34
CA VAL A 270 -14.66 13.96 25.35
C VAL A 270 -13.55 12.93 25.52
N TRP A 271 -13.02 12.85 26.74
CA TRP A 271 -11.98 11.90 27.11
C TRP A 271 -12.59 10.70 27.81
N SER A 272 -12.13 9.50 27.45
CA SER A 272 -12.52 8.28 28.12
C SER A 272 -11.36 7.29 28.26
N LYS A 273 -11.56 6.27 29.08
CA LYS A 273 -10.59 5.16 29.21
C LYS A 273 -10.68 4.29 27.96
N PRO A 274 -9.55 3.75 27.47
CA PRO A 274 -9.57 2.81 26.35
C PRO A 274 -10.36 1.56 26.75
N GLY A 275 -11.35 1.18 25.94
CA GLY A 275 -11.96 -0.14 26.04
C GLY A 275 -11.14 -1.13 25.23
N TRP A 276 -11.12 -2.39 25.62
CA TRP A 276 -10.44 -3.43 24.84
C TRP A 276 -11.36 -4.63 24.63
N SER A 277 -11.09 -5.42 23.59
CA SER A 277 -11.62 -6.78 23.49
C SER A 277 -11.06 -7.69 24.60
N PRO A 278 -11.65 -8.89 24.81
CA PRO A 278 -11.03 -9.93 25.62
C PRO A 278 -9.58 -10.20 25.21
N ALA A 279 -8.80 -10.84 26.09
CA ALA A 279 -7.41 -11.19 25.81
C ALA A 279 -7.31 -12.00 24.50
N GLY A 280 -6.34 -11.67 23.65
CA GLY A 280 -6.16 -12.22 22.29
C GLY A 280 -7.05 -11.60 21.21
N GLY A 281 -8.00 -10.74 21.57
CA GLY A 281 -8.95 -10.15 20.61
C GLY A 281 -8.40 -8.97 19.78
N ASN A 282 -7.17 -8.52 20.06
CA ASN A 282 -6.43 -7.51 19.29
C ASN A 282 -7.25 -6.28 18.85
N SER A 283 -8.10 -5.75 19.73
CA SER A 283 -8.98 -4.65 19.36
C SER A 283 -9.13 -3.64 20.49
N LEU A 284 -8.72 -2.41 20.19
CA LEU A 284 -8.98 -1.23 20.99
C LEU A 284 -10.36 -0.69 20.62
N LYS A 285 -11.24 -0.57 21.62
CA LYS A 285 -12.62 -0.08 21.50
C LYS A 285 -12.70 1.35 21.98
N ILE A 286 -13.10 2.23 21.09
CA ILE A 286 -13.31 3.64 21.36
C ILE A 286 -14.82 3.84 21.50
N LYS A 287 -15.27 3.86 22.76
CA LYS A 287 -16.68 4.04 23.08
C LYS A 287 -17.02 5.52 23.01
N ARG A 288 -17.96 5.89 22.15
CA ARG A 288 -18.70 7.15 22.27
C ARG A 288 -20.17 6.85 22.10
N SER A 289 -21.00 7.35 23.00
CA SER A 289 -22.44 7.13 22.91
C SER A 289 -23.02 7.98 21.77
N ARG A 290 -23.37 7.32 20.65
CA ARG A 290 -24.44 7.72 19.74
C ARG A 290 -24.18 8.97 18.87
N LEU A 291 -23.03 9.06 18.22
CA LEU A 291 -22.84 10.06 17.15
C LEU A 291 -23.83 9.78 16.02
N THR A 292 -24.57 10.79 15.57
CA THR A 292 -25.26 10.70 14.27
C THR A 292 -24.22 10.63 13.14
N LEU A 293 -24.64 10.21 11.94
CA LEU A 293 -23.74 10.18 10.78
C LEU A 293 -23.24 11.58 10.42
N GLU A 294 -24.10 12.59 10.58
CA GLU A 294 -23.75 13.99 10.33
C GLU A 294 -22.75 14.52 11.35
N GLU A 295 -22.96 14.25 12.65
CA GLU A 295 -22.01 14.63 13.71
C GLU A 295 -20.67 13.92 13.55
N ALA A 296 -20.68 12.69 13.02
CA ALA A 296 -19.47 11.93 12.78
C ALA A 296 -18.61 12.53 11.68
N ILE A 297 -19.19 13.12 10.63
CA ILE A 297 -18.41 13.77 9.56
C ILE A 297 -17.76 15.03 10.13
N GLY A 298 -16.43 15.10 10.05
CA GLY A 298 -15.62 16.15 10.66
C GLY A 298 -15.24 15.87 12.12
N SER A 299 -15.75 14.79 12.73
CA SER A 299 -15.28 14.35 14.04
C SER A 299 -13.85 13.82 13.96
N GLN A 300 -13.16 13.84 15.09
CA GLN A 300 -11.81 13.30 15.24
C GLN A 300 -11.78 12.29 16.39
N ILE A 301 -11.13 11.15 16.15
CA ILE A 301 -10.89 10.11 17.15
C ILE A 301 -9.39 10.07 17.43
N CYS A 302 -8.97 10.28 18.67
CA CYS A 302 -7.56 10.19 19.04
C CYS A 302 -7.31 9.12 20.10
N ILE A 303 -6.11 8.53 20.03
CA ILE A 303 -5.58 7.64 21.05
C ILE A 303 -4.32 8.28 21.67
N GLU A 304 -4.28 8.32 22.99
CA GLU A 304 -3.13 8.84 23.74
C GLU A 304 -2.22 7.67 24.09
N VAL A 305 -0.98 7.73 23.61
CA VAL A 305 0.03 6.68 23.73
C VAL A 305 1.20 7.19 24.57
N ASP A 306 1.78 6.31 25.40
CA ASP A 306 3.00 6.60 26.16
C ASP A 306 4.18 6.91 25.23
N GLY A 307 4.82 8.06 25.41
CA GLY A 307 5.94 8.53 24.59
C GLY A 307 7.29 8.00 25.04
N GLY A 308 7.32 7.06 25.98
CA GLY A 308 8.54 6.52 26.59
C GLY A 308 9.46 5.82 25.60
N VAL A 309 8.94 5.01 24.65
CA VAL A 309 9.76 4.31 23.64
C VAL A 309 8.98 3.83 22.41
N ASP A 310 7.65 3.87 22.38
CA ASP A 310 6.87 3.15 21.37
C ASP A 310 6.16 4.10 20.39
N LYS A 311 6.33 3.85 19.09
CA LYS A 311 5.58 4.53 18.03
C LYS A 311 4.21 3.87 17.90
N LEU A 312 3.26 4.55 17.26
CA LEU A 312 1.98 3.96 16.87
C LEU A 312 2.14 2.62 16.10
N THR A 313 3.30 2.42 15.46
CA THR A 313 3.71 1.19 14.77
C THR A 313 3.75 -0.05 15.66
N ASP A 314 4.02 0.11 16.96
CA ASP A 314 4.14 -1.00 17.91
C ASP A 314 2.78 -1.41 18.49
N ILE A 315 1.78 -0.54 18.31
CA ILE A 315 0.41 -0.78 18.77
C ILE A 315 -0.45 -1.31 17.63
N CYS A 316 -0.35 -0.74 16.43
CA CYS A 316 -1.18 -1.15 15.31
C CYS A 316 -0.64 -2.40 14.61
N LEU A 317 -1.56 -3.29 14.22
CA LEU A 317 -1.22 -4.57 13.58
C LEU A 317 -1.34 -4.49 12.05
N GLY A 318 -0.53 -5.28 11.35
CA GLY A 318 -0.65 -5.45 9.89
C GLY A 318 -0.03 -4.34 9.04
N GLY A 319 0.92 -3.56 9.59
CA GLY A 319 1.66 -2.54 8.84
C GLY A 319 0.89 -1.21 8.63
N ALA A 320 -0.32 -1.11 9.17
CA ALA A 320 -1.14 0.11 9.17
C ALA A 320 -2.03 0.13 10.43
N CYS A 321 -2.59 1.29 10.77
CA CYS A 321 -3.65 1.37 11.77
C CYS A 321 -5.01 1.15 11.11
N TYR A 322 -5.59 -0.02 11.30
CA TYR A 322 -6.92 -0.31 10.80
C TYR A 322 -7.98 0.22 11.76
N VAL A 323 -8.80 1.15 11.29
CA VAL A 323 -9.88 1.77 12.03
C VAL A 323 -11.21 1.34 11.43
N SER A 324 -12.06 0.70 12.22
CA SER A 324 -13.41 0.29 11.84
C SER A 324 -14.44 1.17 12.52
N ILE A 325 -15.35 1.75 11.75
CA ILE A 325 -16.48 2.54 12.26
C ILE A 325 -17.70 1.64 12.31
N ILE A 326 -18.31 1.45 13.48
CA ILE A 326 -19.40 0.49 13.67
C ILE A 326 -20.70 1.22 13.97
N ASN A 327 -21.75 0.89 13.21
CA ASN A 327 -23.08 1.45 13.42
C ASN A 327 -23.82 0.81 14.62
N MET A 328 -24.99 1.34 14.99
CA MET A 328 -25.80 0.83 16.10
C MET A 328 -26.27 -0.61 15.97
N LYS A 329 -26.60 -1.04 14.75
CA LYS A 329 -27.06 -2.42 14.51
C LYS A 329 -25.90 -3.42 14.43
N ARG A 330 -24.67 -2.93 14.30
CA ARG A 330 -23.44 -3.75 14.10
C ARG A 330 -23.50 -4.64 12.86
N ASP A 331 -24.37 -4.32 11.91
CA ASP A 331 -24.44 -4.96 10.60
C ASP A 331 -23.41 -4.34 9.64
N CYS A 332 -22.93 -3.12 9.92
CA CYS A 332 -21.97 -2.41 9.08
C CYS A 332 -20.79 -1.85 9.89
N CYS A 333 -19.59 -2.12 9.39
CA CYS A 333 -18.34 -1.90 10.08
C CYS A 333 -17.19 -1.58 9.10
N PRO A 334 -17.38 -0.63 8.17
CA PRO A 334 -16.37 -0.32 7.18
C PRO A 334 -15.03 -0.06 7.86
N THR A 335 -13.99 -0.70 7.33
CA THR A 335 -12.64 -0.70 7.91
C THR A 335 -11.69 -0.03 6.96
N TYR A 336 -10.99 0.97 7.49
CA TYR A 336 -10.08 1.84 6.77
C TYR A 336 -8.68 1.64 7.32
N ALA A 337 -7.69 1.58 6.44
CA ALA A 337 -6.30 1.51 6.84
C ALA A 337 -5.70 2.91 6.85
N VAL A 338 -5.07 3.27 7.96
CA VAL A 338 -4.36 4.54 8.11
C VAL A 338 -2.87 4.23 8.17
N PRO A 339 -2.08 4.67 7.19
CA PRO A 339 -0.63 4.54 7.17
C PRO A 339 0.00 4.99 8.48
N LEU A 340 0.98 4.24 8.95
CA LEU A 340 1.78 4.60 10.12
C LEU A 340 2.80 5.70 9.77
N PRO A 341 3.14 6.59 10.73
CA PRO A 341 4.05 7.71 10.50
C PRO A 341 5.52 7.28 10.35
#